data_AF-A0A950AUM7-F1
#
_entry.id   AF-A0A950AUM7-F1
#
_cell.length_a   1.000
_cell.length_b   1.000
_cell.length_c   1.000
_cell.angle_alpha   90.00
_cell.angle_beta   90.00
_cell.angle_gamma   90.00
#
_symmetry.space_group_name_H-M   'P 1'
#
loop_
_entity.id
_entity.type
_entity.pdbx_description
1 polymer ?
#
loop_
_entity_poly.entity_id
_entity_poly.type
_entity_poly.pdbx_seq_one_letter_code
_entity_poly.pdbx_strand_id
1 'polypeptide(L)'
;MADGAKVRTVSDLMTPDVLTATPSETIAEVSTRMGERKVGSIVVLDDTRPVGILTERDMIKIAASGTDTSIAKVSEWMTENPDTVEPSVDVDDAFHRLTEHGYRHMPVVEDGKLVGIVSLRDLVRIAQIRPVEHPSVMEAPKGLEGVVVAETEIGDVRGQEGFYHYRQYNAVELAEKRTLEDVWYLLYYGKLPSKAERDTFIEQKRAYREIPAKVKKLLPDLATAGEHFIPLDCLRTAVSLVAYAQDFKPSLDIDAKELRHNALQICSVIPTLIMSLYRLNRGQEPIDPNPDLPYSANYLYMLTGEVPDAEAARAVEQYQISTIDHGFNASTFTARVITSTGADLGAAVVGAIGALSGPLHGGAPSRALDMLDAIGKPENAEPWVRDAVEHGKRIMGFGHRVYKTEDPRSRMLKGVAQRLGGENVEFAEHIEKTVVDVLAELKPGRQLYANVEFYAGVVMDKAGLPRDLFTPTFASSRVIGWTAHILEQAADNRLIRPSAHYAGPPPPQPVPDPE
;
A
#
# COMPACT_ATOMS: atom_id res chain seq x y z
N MET A 1 -45.70 -12.49 0.85
CA MET A 1 -45.85 -11.61 -0.31
C MET A 1 -46.47 -10.32 0.18
N ALA A 2 -45.63 -9.31 0.42
CA ALA A 2 -46.03 -7.93 0.61
C ALA A 2 -45.15 -7.13 -0.35
N ASP A 3 -45.81 -6.41 -1.25
CA ASP A 3 -45.25 -5.77 -2.43
C ASP A 3 -44.38 -4.59 -2.00
N GLY A 4 -43.06 -4.83 -1.89
CA GLY A 4 -42.09 -3.75 -1.75
C GLY A 4 -41.92 -3.12 -3.12
N ALA A 5 -42.59 -1.98 -3.35
CA ALA A 5 -42.51 -1.24 -4.59
C ALA A 5 -41.04 -1.05 -5.01
N LYS A 6 -40.61 -1.82 -6.02
CA LYS A 6 -39.29 -1.70 -6.63
C LYS A 6 -39.29 -0.42 -7.45
N VAL A 7 -38.74 0.65 -6.89
CA VAL A 7 -38.32 1.82 -7.68
C VAL A 7 -37.34 1.31 -8.73
N ARG A 8 -37.74 1.40 -10.00
CA ARG A 8 -36.98 0.91 -11.16
C ARG A 8 -36.67 2.01 -12.15
N THR A 9 -37.45 3.09 -12.15
CA THR A 9 -37.42 4.09 -13.22
C THR A 9 -37.24 5.50 -12.68
N VAL A 10 -36.81 6.43 -13.54
CA VAL A 10 -36.68 7.85 -13.19
C VAL A 10 -38.00 8.45 -12.68
N SER A 11 -39.16 8.03 -13.20
CA SER A 11 -40.48 8.50 -12.74
C SER A 11 -40.76 8.22 -11.27
N ASP A 12 -40.19 7.14 -10.72
CA ASP A 12 -40.39 6.75 -9.33
C ASP A 12 -39.61 7.64 -8.35
N LEU A 13 -38.62 8.39 -8.84
CA LEU A 13 -37.66 9.15 -8.04
C LEU A 13 -37.70 10.65 -8.29
N MET A 14 -37.98 11.05 -9.53
CA MET A 14 -37.90 12.45 -9.94
C MET A 14 -38.75 13.35 -9.05
N THR A 15 -38.34 14.61 -8.92
CA THR A 15 -39.18 15.65 -8.34
C THR A 15 -40.10 16.20 -9.43
N PRO A 16 -41.43 16.00 -9.36
CA PRO A 16 -42.36 16.45 -10.40
C PRO A 16 -42.66 17.96 -10.33
N ASP A 17 -42.62 18.56 -9.13
CA ASP A 17 -42.80 20.02 -8.93
C ASP A 17 -41.47 20.74 -9.18
N VAL A 18 -41.09 20.83 -10.46
CA VAL A 18 -39.83 21.45 -10.86
C VAL A 18 -39.97 22.96 -10.82
N LEU A 19 -39.04 23.63 -10.11
CA LEU A 19 -38.93 25.07 -10.20
C LEU A 19 -38.47 25.46 -11.62
N THR A 20 -39.19 26.39 -12.26
CA THR A 20 -38.94 26.79 -13.64
C THR A 20 -38.77 28.30 -13.81
N ALA A 21 -38.06 28.71 -14.86
CA ALA A 21 -37.89 30.10 -15.25
C ALA A 21 -38.07 30.29 -16.75
N THR A 22 -38.34 31.52 -17.19
CA THR A 22 -38.29 31.90 -18.61
C THR A 22 -36.92 32.50 -18.98
N PRO A 23 -36.49 32.42 -20.26
CA PRO A 23 -35.25 33.02 -20.73
C PRO A 23 -35.12 34.53 -20.44
N SER A 24 -36.26 35.22 -20.27
CA SER A 24 -36.36 36.67 -20.10
C SER A 24 -36.39 37.13 -18.64
N GLU A 25 -36.46 36.20 -17.67
CA GLU A 25 -36.37 36.53 -16.26
C GLU A 25 -34.95 36.97 -15.88
N THR A 26 -34.85 37.73 -14.78
CA THR A 26 -33.57 38.18 -14.26
C THR A 26 -32.93 37.14 -13.34
N ILE A 27 -31.60 37.18 -13.23
CA ILE A 27 -30.88 36.31 -12.29
C ILE A 27 -31.31 36.56 -10.84
N ALA A 28 -31.60 37.81 -10.47
CA ALA A 28 -32.08 38.15 -9.12
C ALA A 28 -33.41 37.45 -8.78
N GLU A 29 -34.41 37.52 -9.67
CA GLU A 29 -35.72 36.88 -9.48
C GLU A 29 -35.59 35.36 -9.34
N VAL A 30 -34.77 34.75 -10.19
CA VAL A 30 -34.51 33.31 -10.17
C VAL A 30 -33.75 32.88 -8.91
N SER A 31 -32.72 33.62 -8.52
CA SER A 31 -31.92 33.34 -7.32
C SER A 31 -32.76 33.40 -6.05
N THR A 32 -33.67 34.37 -5.94
CA THR A 32 -34.60 34.46 -4.81
C THR A 32 -35.48 33.22 -4.74
N ARG A 33 -36.09 32.82 -5.87
CA ARG A 33 -36.95 31.62 -5.92
C ARG A 33 -36.19 30.34 -5.60
N MET A 34 -34.97 30.19 -6.10
CA MET A 34 -34.10 29.04 -5.78
C MET A 34 -33.78 28.97 -4.29
N GLY A 35 -33.47 30.13 -3.66
CA GLY A 35 -33.22 30.23 -2.22
C GLY A 35 -34.44 29.92 -1.35
N GLU A 36 -35.61 30.45 -1.70
CA GLU A 36 -36.87 30.21 -0.97
C GLU A 36 -37.30 28.74 -1.02
N ARG A 37 -37.16 28.10 -2.19
CA ARG A 37 -37.48 26.68 -2.40
C ARG A 37 -36.35 25.73 -1.98
N LYS A 38 -35.18 26.26 -1.63
CA LYS A 38 -33.96 25.50 -1.27
C LYS A 38 -33.57 24.45 -2.33
N VAL A 39 -33.59 24.85 -3.60
CA VAL A 39 -33.23 23.99 -4.73
C VAL A 39 -31.91 24.42 -5.36
N GLY A 40 -31.09 23.45 -5.77
CA GLY A 40 -29.76 23.69 -6.35
C GLY A 40 -29.74 23.93 -7.87
N SER A 41 -30.91 23.84 -8.52
CA SER A 41 -31.07 24.13 -9.95
C SER A 41 -32.50 24.58 -10.28
N ILE A 42 -32.64 25.22 -11.44
CA ILE A 42 -33.91 25.64 -12.03
C ILE A 42 -33.88 25.34 -13.53
N VAL A 43 -34.99 24.82 -14.07
CA VAL A 43 -35.09 24.49 -15.49
C VAL A 43 -35.69 25.67 -16.25
N VAL A 44 -35.04 26.09 -17.33
CA VAL A 44 -35.48 27.22 -18.15
C VAL A 44 -36.36 26.69 -19.27
N LEU A 45 -37.58 27.20 -19.36
CA LEU A 45 -38.59 26.77 -20.30
C LEU A 45 -38.86 27.82 -21.37
N ASP A 46 -38.98 27.36 -22.62
CA ASP A 46 -39.71 28.07 -23.68
C ASP A 46 -41.05 27.36 -23.86
N ASP A 47 -42.14 28.04 -23.46
CA ASP A 47 -43.44 27.45 -23.17
C ASP A 47 -43.37 26.25 -22.21
N THR A 48 -43.35 25.03 -22.74
CA THR A 48 -43.34 23.77 -21.99
C THR A 48 -42.07 22.97 -22.17
N ARG A 49 -41.16 23.42 -23.05
CA ARG A 49 -39.96 22.68 -23.44
C ARG A 49 -38.75 23.22 -22.71
N PRO A 50 -37.91 22.36 -22.10
CA PRO A 50 -36.66 22.80 -21.50
C PRO A 50 -35.68 23.27 -22.57
N VAL A 51 -35.32 24.55 -22.52
CA VAL A 51 -34.33 25.17 -23.41
C VAL A 51 -33.02 25.48 -22.68
N GLY A 52 -33.03 25.42 -21.33
CA GLY A 52 -31.84 25.62 -20.53
C GLY A 52 -31.95 25.08 -19.11
N ILE A 53 -30.83 25.07 -18.40
CA ILE A 53 -30.79 24.84 -16.95
C ILE A 53 -29.79 25.80 -16.30
N LEU A 54 -30.16 26.37 -15.15
CA LEU A 54 -29.28 27.23 -14.36
C LEU A 54 -29.05 26.58 -12.99
N THR A 55 -27.79 26.52 -12.54
CA THR A 55 -27.39 25.82 -11.32
C THR A 55 -26.64 26.73 -10.35
N GLU A 56 -26.45 26.29 -9.11
CA GLU A 56 -25.60 26.98 -8.12
C GLU A 56 -24.18 27.28 -8.64
N ARG A 57 -23.63 26.41 -9.51
CA ARG A 57 -22.32 26.63 -10.13
C ARG A 57 -22.32 27.87 -11.02
N ASP A 58 -23.43 28.13 -11.71
CA ASP A 58 -23.58 29.28 -12.58
C ASP A 58 -23.77 30.55 -11.76
N MET A 59 -24.46 30.46 -10.62
CA MET A 59 -24.55 31.56 -9.64
C MET A 59 -23.17 32.00 -9.12
N ILE A 60 -22.26 31.05 -8.89
CA ILE A 60 -20.86 31.37 -8.50
C ILE A 60 -20.13 32.11 -9.63
N LYS A 61 -20.30 31.70 -10.89
CA LYS A 61 -19.70 32.38 -12.05
C LYS A 61 -20.24 33.81 -12.18
N ILE A 62 -21.55 33.99 -12.01
CA ILE A 62 -22.20 35.30 -12.07
C ILE A 62 -21.65 36.21 -10.97
N ALA A 63 -21.59 35.73 -9.73
CA ALA A 63 -21.05 36.49 -8.60
C ALA A 63 -19.58 36.90 -8.83
N ALA A 64 -18.76 36.00 -9.37
CA ALA A 64 -17.36 36.28 -9.67
C ALA A 64 -17.16 37.29 -10.81
N SER A 65 -18.12 37.41 -11.72
CA SER A 65 -18.06 38.34 -12.86
C SER A 65 -18.36 39.80 -12.49
N GLY A 66 -18.95 40.06 -11.33
CA GLY A 66 -19.41 41.40 -10.94
C GLY A 66 -20.64 41.89 -11.71
N THR A 67 -21.35 41.00 -12.39
CA THR A 67 -22.55 41.31 -13.17
C THR A 67 -23.70 41.79 -12.27
N ASP A 68 -24.42 42.83 -12.69
CA ASP A 68 -25.65 43.28 -12.03
C ASP A 68 -26.79 42.29 -12.28
N THR A 69 -27.12 41.51 -11.26
CA THR A 69 -28.11 40.43 -11.31
C THR A 69 -29.56 40.94 -11.46
N SER A 70 -29.81 42.23 -11.23
CA SER A 70 -31.13 42.83 -11.37
C SER A 70 -31.53 43.08 -12.83
N ILE A 71 -30.55 43.07 -13.76
CA ILE A 71 -30.77 43.27 -15.18
C ILE A 71 -30.35 42.06 -16.03
N ALA A 72 -29.36 41.29 -15.58
CA ALA A 72 -28.84 40.14 -16.30
C ALA A 72 -29.92 39.07 -16.50
N LYS A 73 -30.02 38.55 -17.73
CA LYS A 73 -31.06 37.60 -18.11
C LYS A 73 -30.61 36.15 -17.90
N VAL A 74 -31.56 35.29 -17.55
CA VAL A 74 -31.30 33.85 -17.39
C VAL A 74 -30.70 33.23 -18.66
N SER A 75 -31.19 33.64 -19.84
CA SER A 75 -30.68 33.20 -21.14
C SER A 75 -29.19 33.46 -21.37
N GLU A 76 -28.62 34.47 -20.72
CA GLU A 76 -27.20 34.83 -20.89
C GLU A 76 -26.27 33.90 -20.10
N TRP A 77 -26.80 33.14 -19.13
CA TRP A 77 -26.01 32.39 -18.14
C TRP A 77 -26.41 30.92 -17.98
N MET A 78 -27.56 30.51 -18.50
CA MET A 78 -28.00 29.12 -18.46
C MET A 78 -27.11 28.24 -19.33
N THR A 79 -27.03 26.95 -18.98
CA THR A 79 -26.55 25.93 -19.92
C THR A 79 -27.68 25.68 -20.91
N GLU A 80 -27.48 26.02 -22.17
CA GLU A 80 -28.45 25.79 -23.25
C GLU A 80 -28.56 24.30 -23.59
N ASN A 81 -29.75 23.87 -24.02
CA ASN A 81 -30.03 22.51 -24.48
C ASN A 81 -29.50 21.42 -23.52
N PRO A 82 -29.94 21.42 -22.24
CA PRO A 82 -29.47 20.44 -21.28
C PRO A 82 -29.81 19.03 -21.74
N ASP A 83 -28.91 18.08 -21.48
CA ASP A 83 -29.23 16.66 -21.65
C ASP A 83 -30.45 16.31 -20.79
N THR A 84 -31.36 15.51 -21.35
CA THR A 84 -32.62 15.12 -20.70
C THR A 84 -32.76 13.60 -20.61
N VAL A 85 -33.63 13.14 -19.73
CA VAL A 85 -33.95 11.73 -19.56
C VAL A 85 -35.46 11.51 -19.62
N GLU A 86 -35.91 10.37 -20.16
CA GLU A 86 -37.34 10.02 -20.14
C GLU A 86 -37.73 9.41 -18.78
N PRO A 87 -38.99 9.55 -18.32
CA PRO A 87 -39.43 9.00 -17.03
C PRO A 87 -39.28 7.48 -16.94
N SER A 88 -39.37 6.78 -18.07
CA SER A 88 -39.29 5.32 -18.19
C SER A 88 -37.87 4.76 -18.06
N VAL A 89 -36.84 5.61 -18.10
CA VAL A 89 -35.42 5.20 -18.07
C VAL A 89 -35.06 4.59 -16.72
N ASP A 90 -34.21 3.57 -16.74
CA ASP A 90 -33.70 2.95 -15.52
C ASP A 90 -32.84 3.94 -14.70
N VAL A 91 -32.98 3.86 -13.38
CA VAL A 91 -32.24 4.69 -12.42
C VAL A 91 -30.72 4.56 -12.59
N ASP A 92 -30.19 3.38 -12.96
CA ASP A 92 -28.76 3.16 -13.18
C ASP A 92 -28.26 3.85 -14.45
N ASP A 93 -29.05 3.80 -15.53
CA ASP A 93 -28.74 4.50 -16.77
C ASP A 93 -28.74 6.02 -16.54
N ALA A 94 -29.70 6.53 -15.76
CA ALA A 94 -29.72 7.94 -15.37
C ALA A 94 -28.50 8.32 -14.50
N PHE A 95 -28.07 7.43 -13.60
CA PHE A 95 -26.86 7.63 -12.76
C PHE A 95 -25.59 7.66 -13.60
N HIS A 96 -25.44 6.72 -14.53
CA HIS A 96 -24.32 6.71 -15.47
C HIS A 96 -24.24 7.99 -16.28
N ARG A 97 -25.37 8.46 -16.83
CA ARG A 97 -25.40 9.73 -17.61
C ARG A 97 -25.00 10.94 -16.76
N LEU A 98 -25.51 11.05 -15.53
CA LEU A 98 -25.14 12.16 -14.64
C LEU A 98 -23.65 12.13 -14.26
N THR A 99 -23.09 10.95 -13.98
CA THR A 99 -21.69 10.81 -13.53
C THR A 99 -20.69 10.93 -14.67
N GLU A 100 -20.94 10.30 -15.82
CA GLU A 100 -20.08 10.35 -17.01
C GLU A 100 -19.93 11.78 -17.54
N HIS A 101 -21.02 12.55 -17.55
CA HIS A 101 -21.02 13.92 -18.02
C HIS A 101 -20.75 14.96 -16.92
N GLY A 102 -20.58 14.52 -15.66
CA GLY A 102 -20.28 15.40 -14.52
C GLY A 102 -21.42 16.34 -14.12
N TYR A 103 -22.67 15.97 -14.42
CA TYR A 103 -23.87 16.72 -14.08
C TYR A 103 -24.38 16.35 -12.68
N ARG A 104 -25.07 17.29 -12.03
CA ARG A 104 -25.73 17.05 -10.73
C ARG A 104 -27.24 16.98 -10.81
N HIS A 105 -27.82 17.52 -11.86
CA HIS A 105 -29.26 17.60 -12.09
C HIS A 105 -29.53 17.37 -13.58
N MET A 106 -30.62 16.67 -13.89
CA MET A 106 -31.05 16.40 -15.26
C MET A 106 -32.57 16.59 -15.37
N PRO A 107 -33.06 17.41 -16.32
CA PRO A 107 -34.49 17.50 -16.60
C PRO A 107 -35.05 16.17 -17.10
N VAL A 108 -36.22 15.80 -16.58
CA VAL A 108 -36.99 14.64 -17.02
C VAL A 108 -38.07 15.10 -17.97
N VAL A 109 -38.09 14.53 -19.18
CA VAL A 109 -38.91 14.99 -20.29
C VAL A 109 -39.73 13.85 -20.87
N GLU A 110 -41.03 14.06 -21.05
CA GLU A 110 -41.95 13.15 -21.73
C GLU A 110 -42.66 13.92 -22.84
N ASP A 111 -42.67 13.37 -24.07
CA ASP A 111 -43.22 14.03 -25.27
C ASP A 111 -42.73 15.48 -25.48
N GLY A 112 -41.46 15.73 -25.14
CA GLY A 112 -40.81 17.05 -25.26
C GLY A 112 -41.18 18.04 -24.16
N LYS A 113 -42.00 17.67 -23.18
CA LYS A 113 -42.41 18.52 -22.06
C LYS A 113 -41.69 18.14 -20.78
N LEU A 114 -41.36 19.15 -19.97
CA LEU A 114 -40.79 18.92 -18.64
C LEU A 114 -41.84 18.26 -17.71
N VAL A 115 -41.52 17.09 -17.18
CA VAL A 115 -42.37 16.35 -16.23
C VAL A 115 -41.70 16.10 -14.88
N GLY A 116 -40.40 16.36 -14.77
CA GLY A 116 -39.68 16.27 -13.51
C GLY A 116 -38.22 16.69 -13.61
N ILE A 117 -37.50 16.57 -12.51
CA ILE A 117 -36.05 16.70 -12.45
C ILE A 117 -35.48 15.61 -11.55
N VAL A 118 -34.36 15.02 -11.95
CA VAL A 118 -33.64 14.04 -11.14
C VAL A 118 -32.26 14.56 -10.79
N SER A 119 -31.86 14.45 -9.53
CA SER A 119 -30.52 14.83 -9.08
C SER A 119 -29.67 13.60 -8.75
N LEU A 120 -28.35 13.77 -8.82
CA LEU A 120 -27.39 12.75 -8.39
C LEU A 120 -27.63 12.34 -6.93
N ARG A 121 -28.07 13.29 -6.09
CA ARG A 121 -28.42 13.03 -4.68
C ARG A 121 -29.61 12.09 -4.55
N ASP A 122 -30.62 12.25 -5.40
CA ASP A 122 -31.81 11.39 -5.39
C ASP A 122 -31.42 9.95 -5.75
N LEU A 123 -30.55 9.79 -6.75
CA LEU A 123 -30.06 8.48 -7.19
C LEU A 123 -29.16 7.81 -6.14
N VAL A 124 -28.24 8.55 -5.51
CA VAL A 124 -27.35 8.04 -4.45
C VAL A 124 -28.15 7.56 -3.23
N ARG A 125 -29.26 8.24 -2.89
CA ARG A 125 -30.13 7.82 -1.79
C ARG A 125 -30.74 6.42 -2.03
N ILE A 126 -30.99 6.05 -3.28
CA ILE A 126 -31.46 4.71 -3.66
C ILE A 126 -30.32 3.70 -3.73
N ALA A 127 -29.13 4.09 -4.20
CA ALA A 127 -27.96 3.22 -4.21
C ALA A 127 -27.59 2.71 -2.79
N GLN A 128 -27.95 3.45 -1.73
CA GLN A 128 -27.81 3.04 -0.34
C GLN A 128 -28.92 2.09 0.18
N ILE A 129 -30.01 1.92 -0.56
CA ILE A 129 -31.21 1.14 -0.17
C ILE A 129 -31.36 -0.15 -1.01
N ARG A 130 -30.65 -0.28 -2.13
CA ARG A 130 -30.64 -1.53 -2.90
C ARG A 130 -29.94 -2.65 -2.10
N PRO A 131 -30.50 -3.88 -2.07
CA PRO A 131 -29.68 -5.04 -1.74
C PRO A 131 -28.57 -5.11 -2.78
N VAL A 132 -27.32 -5.18 -2.33
CA VAL A 132 -26.15 -5.43 -3.19
C VAL A 132 -26.50 -6.65 -4.06
N GLU A 133 -26.74 -6.45 -5.35
CA GLU A 133 -26.75 -7.57 -6.28
C GLU A 133 -25.39 -8.24 -6.11
N HIS A 134 -25.40 -9.49 -5.60
CA HIS A 134 -24.17 -10.20 -5.34
C HIS A 134 -23.37 -10.19 -6.65
N PRO A 135 -22.17 -9.57 -6.68
CA PRO A 135 -21.36 -9.59 -7.89
C PRO A 135 -21.22 -11.05 -8.30
N SER A 136 -21.44 -11.35 -9.58
CA SER A 136 -21.25 -12.70 -10.12
C SER A 136 -19.92 -13.22 -9.58
N VAL A 137 -19.97 -14.29 -8.78
CA VAL A 137 -18.80 -14.77 -8.04
C VAL A 137 -17.76 -15.18 -9.08
N MET A 138 -16.74 -14.34 -9.28
CA MET A 138 -15.57 -14.71 -10.07
C MET A 138 -14.67 -15.55 -9.18
N GLU A 139 -14.36 -16.76 -9.63
CA GLU A 139 -13.41 -17.61 -8.94
C GLU A 139 -12.00 -17.05 -9.12
N ALA A 140 -11.41 -16.55 -8.04
CA ALA A 140 -10.02 -16.16 -8.04
C ALA A 140 -9.12 -17.42 -8.01
N PRO A 141 -7.98 -17.44 -8.72
CA PRO A 141 -7.00 -18.50 -8.60
C PRO A 141 -6.47 -18.62 -7.16
N LYS A 142 -6.05 -19.84 -6.78
CA LYS A 142 -5.50 -20.11 -5.44
C LYS A 142 -4.34 -19.16 -5.14
N GLY A 143 -4.39 -18.54 -3.96
CA GLY A 143 -3.38 -17.57 -3.53
C GLY A 143 -3.40 -16.24 -4.30
N LEU A 144 -4.47 -15.95 -5.05
CA LEU A 144 -4.64 -14.72 -5.84
C LEU A 144 -3.57 -14.53 -6.93
N GLU A 145 -2.98 -15.62 -7.43
CA GLU A 145 -1.93 -15.56 -8.46
C GLU A 145 -2.44 -14.90 -9.75
N GLY A 146 -1.80 -13.81 -10.17
CA GLY A 146 -2.17 -13.08 -11.39
C GLY A 146 -3.40 -12.17 -11.24
N VAL A 147 -3.96 -12.02 -10.04
CA VAL A 147 -5.09 -11.12 -9.77
C VAL A 147 -4.58 -9.72 -9.43
N VAL A 148 -5.07 -8.72 -10.15
CA VAL A 148 -4.86 -7.30 -9.80
C VAL A 148 -5.96 -6.89 -8.83
N VAL A 149 -5.58 -6.48 -7.61
CA VAL A 149 -6.51 -6.20 -6.51
C VAL A 149 -6.60 -4.72 -6.12
N ALA A 150 -5.72 -3.87 -6.67
CA ALA A 150 -5.71 -2.43 -6.44
C ALA A 150 -4.87 -1.73 -7.52
N GLU A 151 -5.12 -0.43 -7.70
CA GLU A 151 -4.19 0.48 -8.37
C GLU A 151 -3.13 0.95 -7.36
N THR A 152 -1.90 1.22 -7.84
CA THR A 152 -0.82 1.72 -6.99
C THR A 152 0.14 2.60 -7.78
N GLU A 153 0.62 3.65 -7.13
CA GLU A 153 1.67 4.52 -7.65
C GLU A 153 3.01 4.30 -6.93
N ILE A 154 3.11 3.39 -5.96
CA ILE A 154 4.31 3.16 -5.15
C ILE A 154 5.44 2.50 -5.95
N GLY A 155 5.13 1.45 -6.72
CA GLY A 155 6.12 0.66 -7.44
C GLY A 155 5.52 -0.58 -8.08
N ASP A 156 6.26 -1.18 -9.00
CA ASP A 156 5.89 -2.44 -9.68
C ASP A 156 7.13 -3.30 -9.96
N VAL A 157 6.91 -4.61 -10.14
CA VAL A 157 7.92 -5.63 -10.40
C VAL A 157 7.62 -6.34 -11.71
N ARG A 158 8.38 -6.00 -12.75
CA ARG A 158 8.31 -6.61 -14.08
C ARG A 158 9.24 -7.80 -14.16
N GLY A 159 8.81 -8.91 -13.56
CA GLY A 159 9.62 -10.12 -13.39
C GLY A 159 10.17 -10.74 -14.68
N GLN A 160 9.45 -10.61 -15.79
CA GLN A 160 9.89 -11.12 -17.10
C GLN A 160 11.00 -10.26 -17.71
N GLU A 161 11.05 -8.98 -17.36
CA GLU A 161 12.04 -8.02 -17.83
C GLU A 161 13.28 -7.94 -16.92
N GLY A 162 13.22 -8.57 -15.73
CA GLY A 162 14.27 -8.41 -14.71
C GLY A 162 14.34 -6.98 -14.17
N PHE A 163 13.20 -6.30 -14.10
CA PHE A 163 13.10 -4.89 -13.74
C PHE A 163 12.10 -4.66 -12.60
N TYR A 164 12.42 -3.71 -11.72
CA TYR A 164 11.48 -3.20 -10.73
C TYR A 164 11.82 -1.76 -10.38
N HIS A 165 10.82 -1.03 -9.91
CA HIS A 165 10.93 0.41 -9.72
C HIS A 165 10.21 0.90 -8.47
N TYR A 166 10.71 2.02 -7.95
CA TYR A 166 10.06 2.82 -6.92
C TYR A 166 9.61 4.12 -7.55
N ARG A 167 8.31 4.39 -7.49
CA ARG A 167 7.64 5.43 -8.28
C ARG A 167 8.08 5.29 -9.74
N GLN A 168 8.60 6.33 -10.36
CA GLN A 168 9.06 6.33 -11.76
C GLN A 168 10.51 5.87 -11.96
N TYR A 169 11.25 5.49 -10.91
CA TYR A 169 12.70 5.26 -10.99
C TYR A 169 13.09 3.79 -10.79
N ASN A 170 14.08 3.33 -11.56
CA ASN A 170 14.72 2.03 -11.35
C ASN A 170 15.22 1.91 -9.90
N ALA A 171 14.76 0.90 -9.18
CA ALA A 171 15.08 0.72 -7.76
C ALA A 171 16.56 0.37 -7.52
N VAL A 172 17.23 -0.32 -8.46
CA VAL A 172 18.68 -0.57 -8.40
C VAL A 172 19.45 0.74 -8.56
N GLU A 173 19.07 1.58 -9.52
CA GLU A 173 19.74 2.88 -9.69
C GLU A 173 19.54 3.81 -8.49
N LEU A 174 18.36 3.77 -7.87
CA LEU A 174 18.13 4.47 -6.61
C LEU A 174 19.05 3.93 -5.51
N ALA A 175 19.14 2.62 -5.35
CA ALA A 175 20.05 2.00 -4.38
C ALA A 175 21.50 2.38 -4.64
N GLU A 176 21.95 2.51 -5.90
CA GLU A 176 23.32 2.89 -6.24
C GLU A 176 23.63 4.38 -6.05
N LYS A 177 22.67 5.27 -6.33
CA LYS A 177 22.94 6.71 -6.46
C LYS A 177 22.35 7.57 -5.35
N ARG A 178 21.40 7.06 -4.56
CA ARG A 178 20.64 7.81 -3.56
C ARG A 178 20.84 7.24 -2.16
N THR A 179 20.55 8.08 -1.17
CA THR A 179 20.48 7.69 0.24
C THR A 179 19.12 7.07 0.54
N LEU A 180 19.03 6.33 1.64
CA LEU A 180 17.76 5.75 2.08
C LEU A 180 16.72 6.84 2.37
N GLU A 181 17.15 7.98 2.93
CA GLU A 181 16.30 9.15 3.14
C GLU A 181 15.65 9.67 1.87
N ASP A 182 16.40 9.77 0.77
CA ASP A 182 15.89 10.25 -0.52
C ASP A 182 14.80 9.31 -1.05
N VAL A 183 15.01 7.99 -0.93
CA VAL A 183 14.08 6.97 -1.42
C VAL A 183 12.84 6.86 -0.52
N TRP A 184 13.01 6.97 0.80
CA TRP A 184 11.89 7.03 1.72
C TRP A 184 11.02 8.26 1.45
N TYR A 185 11.64 9.44 1.30
CA TYR A 185 10.92 10.66 0.92
C TYR A 185 10.17 10.46 -0.42
N LEU A 186 10.83 9.88 -1.42
CA LEU A 186 10.20 9.54 -2.71
C LEU A 186 8.94 8.68 -2.54
N LEU A 187 8.96 7.65 -1.69
CA LEU A 187 7.77 6.82 -1.50
C LEU A 187 6.62 7.57 -0.85
N TYR A 188 6.89 8.42 0.14
CA TYR A 188 5.85 9.13 0.88
C TYR A 188 5.29 10.35 0.14
N TYR A 189 6.09 10.99 -0.71
CA TYR A 189 5.76 12.26 -1.35
C TYR A 189 5.71 12.22 -2.88
N GLY A 190 6.03 11.07 -3.51
CA GLY A 190 5.95 10.87 -4.96
C GLY A 190 7.04 11.56 -5.78
N LYS A 191 7.97 12.27 -5.13
CA LYS A 191 9.09 12.97 -5.78
C LYS A 191 10.38 12.83 -4.97
N LEU A 192 11.53 12.88 -5.63
CA LEU A 192 12.82 12.96 -4.94
C LEU A 192 12.94 14.33 -4.21
N PRO A 193 13.53 14.38 -3.01
CA PRO A 193 13.65 15.62 -2.26
C PRO A 193 14.73 16.53 -2.87
N SER A 194 14.50 17.84 -2.77
CA SER A 194 15.57 18.83 -2.78
C SER A 194 16.46 18.70 -1.53
N LYS A 195 17.63 19.34 -1.53
CA LYS A 195 18.53 19.32 -0.37
C LYS A 195 17.83 19.81 0.91
N ALA A 196 17.08 20.91 0.84
CA ALA A 196 16.38 21.46 1.99
C ALA A 196 15.28 20.51 2.50
N GLU A 197 14.49 19.92 1.60
CA GLU A 197 13.46 18.94 1.96
C GLU A 197 14.07 17.71 2.63
N ARG A 198 15.21 17.22 2.13
CA ARG A 198 15.94 16.11 2.73
C ARG A 198 16.46 16.44 4.12
N ASP A 199 17.07 17.60 4.30
CA ASP A 199 17.66 18.00 5.57
C ASP A 199 16.56 18.14 6.65
N THR A 200 15.40 18.73 6.30
CA THR A 200 14.21 18.76 7.17
C THR A 200 13.67 17.36 7.46
N PHE A 201 13.62 16.48 6.46
CA PHE A 201 13.15 15.10 6.64
C PHE A 201 14.06 14.31 7.59
N ILE A 202 15.38 14.49 7.48
CA ILE A 202 16.35 13.89 8.40
C ILE A 202 16.10 14.37 9.83
N GLU A 203 15.93 15.67 10.03
CA GLU A 203 15.70 16.25 11.36
C GLU A 203 14.41 15.72 12.00
N GLN A 204 13.31 15.65 11.24
CA GLN A 204 12.06 15.07 11.72
C GLN A 204 12.23 13.62 12.16
N LYS A 205 12.86 12.78 11.33
CA LYS A 205 13.09 11.37 11.67
C LYS A 205 13.97 11.19 12.89
N ARG A 206 15.00 12.03 13.07
CA ARG A 206 15.90 11.96 14.24
C ARG A 206 15.12 12.04 15.54
N ALA A 207 14.14 12.94 15.63
CA ALA A 207 13.28 13.10 16.80
C ALA A 207 12.40 11.87 17.09
N TYR A 208 12.23 10.97 16.13
CA TYR A 208 11.38 9.78 16.26
C TYR A 208 12.16 8.47 16.43
N ARG A 209 13.49 8.53 16.59
CA ARG A 209 14.32 7.33 16.83
C ARG A 209 14.21 6.82 18.27
N GLU A 210 13.73 7.66 19.20
CA GLU A 210 13.65 7.31 20.62
C GLU A 210 12.45 6.40 20.93
N ILE A 211 12.70 5.39 21.76
CA ILE A 211 11.67 4.48 22.24
C ILE A 211 10.91 5.17 23.40
N PRO A 212 9.57 5.21 23.39
CA PRO A 212 8.80 5.78 24.50
C PRO A 212 9.22 5.18 25.84
N ALA A 213 9.43 6.03 26.86
CA ALA A 213 10.03 5.62 28.13
C ALA A 213 9.29 4.47 28.84
N LYS A 214 7.95 4.40 28.70
CA LYS A 214 7.14 3.29 29.24
C LYS A 214 7.40 1.98 28.50
N VAL A 215 7.61 2.04 27.19
CA VAL A 215 7.92 0.87 26.36
C VAL A 215 9.35 0.40 26.63
N LYS A 216 10.33 1.31 26.76
CA LYS A 216 11.74 0.99 27.07
C LYS A 216 11.86 0.10 28.32
N LYS A 217 11.01 0.31 29.32
CA LYS A 217 10.96 -0.50 30.57
C LYS A 217 10.47 -1.94 30.38
N LEU A 218 9.70 -2.21 29.33
CA LEU A 218 9.13 -3.54 29.05
C LEU A 218 10.01 -4.38 28.11
N LEU A 219 10.98 -3.75 27.43
CA LEU A 219 11.83 -4.44 26.46
C LEU A 219 12.71 -5.55 27.06
N PRO A 220 13.27 -5.42 28.28
CA PRO A 220 14.08 -6.51 28.86
C PRO A 220 13.26 -7.79 29.03
N ASP A 221 12.05 -7.68 29.58
CA ASP A 221 11.14 -8.81 29.76
C ASP A 221 10.74 -9.40 28.41
N LEU A 222 10.41 -8.54 27.44
CA LEU A 222 10.05 -8.98 26.09
C LEU A 222 11.19 -9.70 25.35
N ALA A 223 12.43 -9.24 25.54
CA ALA A 223 13.60 -9.83 24.89
C ALA A 223 13.97 -11.21 25.46
N THR A 224 13.48 -11.54 26.66
CA THR A 224 13.85 -12.77 27.41
C THR A 224 12.65 -13.65 27.77
N ALA A 225 11.43 -13.28 27.34
CA ALA A 225 10.20 -14.00 27.66
C ALA A 225 10.12 -15.43 27.08
N GLY A 226 10.81 -15.70 25.97
CA GLY A 226 10.82 -17.01 25.32
C GLY A 226 12.09 -17.81 25.63
N GLU A 227 12.01 -19.14 25.53
CA GLU A 227 13.19 -20.03 25.62
C GLU A 227 14.22 -19.72 24.53
N HIS A 228 13.76 -19.24 23.37
CA HIS A 228 14.58 -18.82 22.25
C HIS A 228 14.25 -17.41 21.82
N PHE A 229 15.27 -16.65 21.44
CA PHE A 229 15.08 -15.33 20.85
C PHE A 229 14.50 -15.45 19.45
N ILE A 230 13.31 -14.91 19.24
CA ILE A 230 12.70 -14.79 17.92
C ILE A 230 12.55 -13.31 17.61
N PRO A 231 13.50 -12.69 16.88
CA PRO A 231 13.60 -11.24 16.73
C PRO A 231 12.30 -10.57 16.25
N LEU A 232 11.60 -11.16 15.28
CA LEU A 232 10.36 -10.60 14.76
C LEU A 232 9.17 -10.73 15.73
N ASP A 233 9.19 -11.71 16.63
CA ASP A 233 8.14 -11.89 17.64
C ASP A 233 8.23 -10.80 18.70
N CYS A 234 9.45 -10.56 19.17
CA CYS A 234 9.76 -9.44 20.03
C CYS A 234 9.44 -8.11 19.33
N LEU A 235 9.86 -7.93 18.07
CA LEU A 235 9.61 -6.70 17.32
C LEU A 235 8.12 -6.42 17.14
N ARG A 236 7.30 -7.41 16.73
CA ARG A 236 5.86 -7.21 16.53
C ARG A 236 5.18 -6.75 17.82
N THR A 237 5.58 -7.33 18.95
CA THR A 237 5.02 -7.00 20.27
C THR A 237 5.45 -5.61 20.71
N ALA A 238 6.73 -5.26 20.51
CA ALA A 238 7.24 -3.93 20.82
C ALA A 238 6.58 -2.83 19.96
N VAL A 239 6.37 -3.09 18.67
CA VAL A 239 5.66 -2.17 17.76
C VAL A 239 4.22 -1.93 18.23
N SER A 240 3.51 -2.98 18.66
CA SER A 240 2.17 -2.86 19.25
C SER A 240 2.18 -1.96 20.50
N LEU A 241 3.16 -2.15 21.39
CA LEU A 241 3.32 -1.32 22.58
C LEU A 241 3.66 0.13 22.25
N VAL A 242 4.48 0.38 21.22
CA VAL A 242 4.79 1.74 20.76
C VAL A 242 3.55 2.43 20.21
N ALA A 243 2.79 1.78 19.34
CA ALA A 243 1.57 2.35 18.77
C ALA A 243 0.57 2.72 19.87
N TYR A 244 0.37 1.84 20.86
CA TYR A 244 -0.45 2.12 22.03
C TYR A 244 0.09 3.28 22.87
N ALA A 245 1.40 3.30 23.15
CA ALA A 245 2.02 4.33 23.97
C ALA A 245 1.99 5.73 23.33
N GLN A 246 1.90 5.79 22.00
CA GLN A 246 1.84 7.02 21.20
C GLN A 246 0.39 7.42 20.84
N ASP A 247 -0.63 6.73 21.37
CA ASP A 247 -2.05 7.01 21.11
C ASP A 247 -2.42 6.97 19.61
N PHE A 248 -1.92 5.95 18.90
CA PHE A 248 -2.28 5.77 17.48
C PHE A 248 -3.76 5.44 17.35
N LYS A 249 -4.46 6.26 16.56
CA LYS A 249 -5.90 6.14 16.34
C LYS A 249 -6.23 5.36 15.06
N PRO A 250 -7.44 4.81 14.96
CA PRO A 250 -7.96 4.24 13.71
C PRO A 250 -7.75 5.20 12.54
N SER A 251 -7.35 4.67 11.38
CA SER A 251 -7.01 5.48 10.19
C SER A 251 -8.20 6.27 9.63
N LEU A 252 -9.44 5.87 9.94
CA LEU A 252 -10.66 6.59 9.56
C LEU A 252 -10.96 7.81 10.44
N ASP A 253 -10.33 7.90 11.62
CA ASP A 253 -10.61 8.95 12.61
C ASP A 253 -9.60 10.11 12.57
N ILE A 254 -8.61 10.04 11.68
CA ILE A 254 -7.51 11.00 11.58
C ILE A 254 -7.27 11.42 10.13
N ASP A 255 -6.60 12.57 9.95
CA ASP A 255 -6.28 13.05 8.61
C ASP A 255 -4.99 12.42 8.03
N ALA A 256 -4.76 12.65 6.73
CA ALA A 256 -3.60 12.11 6.03
C ALA A 256 -2.24 12.69 6.50
N LYS A 257 -2.24 13.78 7.29
CA LYS A 257 -1.02 14.36 7.87
C LYS A 257 -0.68 13.64 9.17
N GLU A 258 -1.65 13.40 10.04
CA GLU A 258 -1.51 12.64 11.27
C GLU A 258 -1.16 11.18 10.97
N LEU A 259 -1.82 10.53 10.00
CA LEU A 259 -1.47 9.16 9.61
C LEU A 259 -0.03 9.05 9.08
N ARG A 260 0.45 10.04 8.32
CA ARG A 260 1.84 10.11 7.84
C ARG A 260 2.82 10.37 8.97
N HIS A 261 2.44 11.17 9.96
CA HIS A 261 3.23 11.37 11.17
C HIS A 261 3.39 10.04 11.93
N ASN A 262 2.31 9.30 12.14
CA ASN A 262 2.33 7.96 12.74
C ASN A 262 3.26 7.01 11.96
N ALA A 263 3.18 7.04 10.63
CA ALA A 263 4.05 6.28 9.74
C ALA A 263 5.54 6.63 9.92
N LEU A 264 5.88 7.91 10.00
CA LEU A 264 7.26 8.37 10.24
C LEU A 264 7.78 7.94 11.62
N GLN A 265 6.92 8.01 12.65
CA GLN A 265 7.28 7.59 14.00
C GLN A 265 7.64 6.10 14.06
N ILE A 266 6.77 5.24 13.52
CA ILE A 266 7.00 3.78 13.53
C ILE A 266 8.24 3.39 12.73
N CYS A 267 8.39 3.89 11.50
CA CYS A 267 9.56 3.55 10.70
C CYS A 267 10.87 4.03 11.33
N SER A 268 10.86 5.17 12.04
CA SER A 268 12.07 5.74 12.64
C SER A 268 12.52 5.02 13.92
N VAL A 269 11.57 4.47 14.70
CA VAL A 269 11.88 3.79 15.96
C VAL A 269 12.19 2.29 15.79
N ILE A 270 11.73 1.65 14.72
CA ILE A 270 11.97 0.22 14.46
C ILE A 270 13.45 -0.18 14.49
N PRO A 271 14.39 0.55 13.85
CA PRO A 271 15.82 0.31 13.99
C PRO A 271 16.29 0.21 15.45
N THR A 272 15.86 1.17 16.28
CA THR A 272 16.19 1.23 17.70
C THR A 272 15.57 0.07 18.47
N LEU A 273 14.32 -0.30 18.17
CA LEU A 273 13.66 -1.47 18.77
C LEU A 273 14.41 -2.76 18.45
N ILE A 274 14.77 -2.98 17.18
CA ILE A 274 15.49 -4.19 16.74
C ILE A 274 16.81 -4.32 17.50
N MET A 275 17.61 -3.25 17.53
CA MET A 275 18.92 -3.27 18.18
C MET A 275 18.81 -3.39 19.70
N SER A 276 17.85 -2.69 20.31
CA SER A 276 17.60 -2.80 21.76
C SER A 276 17.21 -4.22 22.15
N LEU A 277 16.25 -4.84 21.44
CA LEU A 277 15.81 -6.21 21.70
C LEU A 277 16.93 -7.22 21.50
N TYR A 278 17.72 -7.08 20.45
CA TYR A 278 18.87 -7.95 20.18
C TYR A 278 19.92 -7.90 21.30
N ARG A 279 20.26 -6.69 21.76
CA ARG A 279 21.24 -6.47 22.83
C ARG A 279 20.73 -6.95 24.18
N LEU A 280 19.48 -6.62 24.53
CA LEU A 280 18.85 -7.04 25.78
C LEU A 280 18.74 -8.56 25.89
N ASN A 281 18.42 -9.25 24.80
CA ASN A 281 18.40 -10.72 24.77
C ASN A 281 19.78 -11.33 25.11
N ARG A 282 20.87 -10.59 24.88
CA ARG A 282 22.26 -10.98 25.17
C ARG A 282 22.79 -10.42 26.49
N GLY A 283 21.91 -9.87 27.34
CA GLY A 283 22.31 -9.23 28.59
C GLY A 283 23.15 -7.97 28.40
N GLN A 284 23.07 -7.33 27.22
CA GLN A 284 23.77 -6.10 26.91
C GLN A 284 22.82 -4.91 27.02
N GLU A 285 23.32 -3.80 27.55
CA GLU A 285 22.56 -2.54 27.59
C GLU A 285 22.29 -2.01 26.18
N PRO A 286 21.06 -1.53 25.87
CA PRO A 286 20.76 -0.82 24.64
C PRO A 286 21.67 0.39 24.42
N ILE A 287 21.99 0.68 23.17
CA ILE A 287 22.73 1.87 22.77
C ILE A 287 21.73 2.86 22.16
N ASP A 288 21.72 4.08 22.69
CA ASP A 288 20.85 5.13 22.17
C ASP A 288 21.28 5.54 20.75
N PRO A 289 20.34 5.89 19.86
CA PRO A 289 20.65 6.25 18.48
C PRO A 289 21.55 7.48 18.41
N ASN A 290 22.57 7.44 17.55
CA ASN A 290 23.42 8.60 17.28
C ASN A 290 22.69 9.55 16.31
N PRO A 291 22.43 10.82 16.70
CA PRO A 291 21.70 11.75 15.85
C PRO A 291 22.49 12.12 14.59
N ASP A 292 23.82 12.14 14.64
CA ASP A 292 24.66 12.60 13.53
C ASP A 292 24.82 11.55 12.42
N LEU A 293 24.47 10.29 12.70
CA LEU A 293 24.58 9.21 11.73
C LEU A 293 23.34 9.08 10.82
N PRO A 294 23.54 8.83 9.51
CA PRO A 294 22.49 8.40 8.58
C PRO A 294 21.84 7.08 9.00
N TYR A 295 20.68 6.74 8.42
CA TYR A 295 19.85 5.60 8.85
C TYR A 295 20.64 4.28 9.02
N SER A 296 21.33 3.82 7.99
CA SER A 296 22.04 2.53 7.99
C SER A 296 23.32 2.55 8.82
N ALA A 297 24.04 3.67 8.84
CA ALA A 297 25.20 3.85 9.71
C ALA A 297 24.79 3.84 11.19
N ASN A 298 23.69 4.52 11.54
CA ASN A 298 23.12 4.48 12.88
C ASN A 298 22.64 3.07 13.26
N TYR A 299 22.06 2.33 12.31
CA TYR A 299 21.63 0.94 12.54
C TYR A 299 22.80 0.05 12.98
N LEU A 300 23.94 0.12 12.26
CA LEU A 300 25.15 -0.61 12.63
C LEU A 300 25.82 -0.06 13.91
N TYR A 301 25.80 1.26 14.11
CA TYR A 301 26.31 1.86 15.35
C TYR A 301 25.57 1.34 16.58
N MET A 302 24.24 1.24 16.54
CA MET A 302 23.46 0.73 17.68
C MET A 302 23.72 -0.76 17.97
N LEU A 303 24.32 -1.51 17.02
CA LEU A 303 24.75 -2.89 17.25
C LEU A 303 25.98 -2.95 18.15
N THR A 304 27.00 -2.14 17.88
CA THR A 304 28.35 -2.28 18.49
C THR A 304 28.74 -1.12 19.42
N GLY A 305 28.20 0.07 19.22
CA GLY A 305 28.62 1.32 19.87
C GLY A 305 29.76 2.03 19.16
N GLU A 306 30.23 1.49 18.04
CA GLU A 306 31.32 2.04 17.24
C GLU A 306 30.76 2.57 15.92
N VAL A 307 31.31 3.70 15.44
CA VAL A 307 30.93 4.24 14.13
C VAL A 307 31.38 3.22 13.07
N PRO A 308 30.47 2.70 12.24
CA PRO A 308 30.82 1.67 11.27
C PRO A 308 31.72 2.24 10.16
N ASP A 309 32.45 1.34 9.51
CA ASP A 309 33.12 1.66 8.25
C ASP A 309 32.12 2.18 7.21
N ALA A 310 32.56 3.15 6.41
CA ALA A 310 31.69 3.84 5.45
C ALA A 310 31.20 2.91 4.33
N GLU A 311 32.04 1.98 3.87
CA GLU A 311 31.66 1.00 2.84
C GLU A 311 30.70 -0.04 3.42
N ALA A 312 30.91 -0.50 4.66
CA ALA A 312 29.98 -1.39 5.35
C ALA A 312 28.60 -0.74 5.55
N ALA A 313 28.56 0.51 6.02
CA ALA A 313 27.32 1.26 6.19
C ALA A 313 26.60 1.48 4.85
N ARG A 314 27.35 1.79 3.79
CA ARG A 314 26.80 1.95 2.44
C ARG A 314 26.25 0.63 1.90
N ALA A 315 26.95 -0.48 2.10
CA ALA A 315 26.51 -1.80 1.65
C ALA A 315 25.16 -2.20 2.26
N VAL A 316 25.00 -1.98 3.57
CA VAL A 316 23.72 -2.20 4.28
C VAL A 316 22.64 -1.23 3.79
N GLU A 317 22.98 0.03 3.52
CA GLU A 317 22.03 1.00 2.95
C GLU A 317 21.53 0.57 1.57
N GLN A 318 22.41 0.10 0.69
CA GLN A 318 22.03 -0.39 -0.64
C GLN A 318 21.11 -1.60 -0.55
N TYR A 319 21.41 -2.53 0.36
CA TYR A 319 20.52 -3.65 0.66
C TYR A 319 19.15 -3.16 1.18
N GLN A 320 19.13 -2.27 2.17
CA GLN A 320 17.89 -1.72 2.71
C GLN A 320 17.07 -1.01 1.63
N ILE A 321 17.67 -0.14 0.82
CA ILE A 321 16.99 0.54 -0.29
C ILE A 321 16.39 -0.50 -1.24
N SER A 322 17.18 -1.48 -1.69
CA SER A 322 16.72 -2.50 -2.66
C SER A 322 15.58 -3.39 -2.15
N THR A 323 15.31 -3.34 -0.84
CA THR A 323 14.29 -4.14 -0.17
C THR A 323 13.18 -3.30 0.48
N ILE A 324 13.13 -1.98 0.25
CA ILE A 324 12.07 -1.08 0.79
C ILE A 324 10.69 -1.56 0.35
N ASP A 325 10.52 -1.80 -0.95
CA ASP A 325 9.27 -2.30 -1.51
C ASP A 325 9.54 -3.38 -2.58
N HIS A 326 8.53 -4.23 -2.79
CA HIS A 326 8.53 -5.24 -3.85
C HIS A 326 7.09 -5.61 -4.25
N GLY A 327 6.25 -4.60 -4.47
CA GLY A 327 4.84 -4.74 -4.86
C GLY A 327 3.98 -5.42 -3.81
N PHE A 328 2.85 -6.01 -4.24
CA PHE A 328 1.84 -6.64 -3.38
C PHE A 328 2.26 -8.04 -2.88
N ASN A 329 3.48 -8.15 -2.34
CA ASN A 329 3.94 -9.32 -1.59
C ASN A 329 3.06 -9.54 -0.35
N ALA A 330 3.12 -10.75 0.23
CA ALA A 330 2.18 -11.18 1.27
C ALA A 330 2.05 -10.19 2.45
N SER A 331 3.16 -9.70 3.01
CA SER A 331 3.12 -8.76 4.13
C SER A 331 2.59 -7.38 3.76
N THR A 332 2.87 -6.90 2.55
CA THR A 332 2.34 -5.64 2.04
C THR A 332 0.83 -5.75 1.81
N PHE A 333 0.37 -6.84 1.21
CA PHE A 333 -1.05 -7.10 1.03
C PHE A 333 -1.77 -7.24 2.39
N THR A 334 -1.17 -7.91 3.37
CA THR A 334 -1.71 -7.98 4.74
C THR A 334 -1.86 -6.60 5.39
N ALA A 335 -0.85 -5.72 5.27
CA ALA A 335 -0.96 -4.34 5.77
C ALA A 335 -2.15 -3.60 5.14
N ARG A 336 -2.35 -3.74 3.82
CA ARG A 336 -3.49 -3.14 3.11
C ARG A 336 -4.82 -3.73 3.54
N VAL A 337 -4.93 -5.06 3.71
CA VAL A 337 -6.16 -5.71 4.22
C VAL A 337 -6.53 -5.16 5.59
N ILE A 338 -5.57 -5.05 6.52
CA ILE A 338 -5.84 -4.50 7.85
C ILE A 338 -6.22 -3.01 7.77
N THR A 339 -5.51 -2.23 6.97
CA THR A 339 -5.85 -0.81 6.75
C THR A 339 -7.25 -0.66 6.16
N SER A 340 -7.67 -1.59 5.30
CA SER A 340 -8.99 -1.53 4.65
C SER A 340 -10.17 -1.59 5.62
N THR A 341 -9.96 -2.11 6.83
CA THR A 341 -10.97 -2.14 7.90
C THR A 341 -11.04 -0.84 8.69
N GLY A 342 -10.11 0.09 8.47
CA GLY A 342 -9.97 1.34 9.22
C GLY A 342 -9.10 1.25 10.47
N ALA A 343 -8.41 0.13 10.70
CA ALA A 343 -7.50 -0.03 11.84
C ALA A 343 -6.39 1.03 11.87
N ASP A 344 -5.75 1.20 13.03
CA ASP A 344 -4.62 2.12 13.19
C ASP A 344 -3.36 1.60 12.45
N LEU A 345 -2.42 2.52 12.18
CA LEU A 345 -1.20 2.21 11.45
C LEU A 345 -0.31 1.17 12.17
N GLY A 346 -0.30 1.18 13.50
CA GLY A 346 0.45 0.22 14.30
C GLY A 346 -0.06 -1.20 14.08
N ALA A 347 -1.38 -1.41 14.14
CA ALA A 347 -2.00 -2.71 13.87
C ALA A 347 -1.68 -3.23 12.46
N ALA A 348 -1.72 -2.36 11.44
CA ALA A 348 -1.37 -2.74 10.07
C ALA A 348 0.10 -3.18 9.93
N VAL A 349 1.04 -2.45 10.56
CA VAL A 349 2.46 -2.83 10.60
C VAL A 349 2.69 -4.13 11.37
N VAL A 350 2.02 -4.33 12.51
CA VAL A 350 2.12 -5.58 13.29
C VAL A 350 1.65 -6.78 12.45
N GLY A 351 0.55 -6.66 11.72
CA GLY A 351 0.08 -7.70 10.81
C GLY A 351 1.07 -7.98 9.67
N ALA A 352 1.69 -6.94 9.13
CA ALA A 352 2.73 -7.08 8.10
C ALA A 352 3.96 -7.83 8.63
N ILE A 353 4.41 -7.54 9.86
CA ILE A 353 5.50 -8.28 10.53
C ILE A 353 5.10 -9.74 10.73
N GLY A 354 3.86 -10.02 11.14
CA GLY A 354 3.35 -11.39 11.29
C GLY A 354 3.30 -12.18 9.98
N ALA A 355 2.97 -11.53 8.86
CA ALA A 355 3.05 -12.14 7.54
C ALA A 355 4.51 -12.33 7.08
N LEU A 356 5.41 -11.41 7.43
CA LEU A 356 6.83 -11.50 7.13
C LEU A 356 7.54 -12.64 7.88
N SER A 357 7.13 -12.91 9.14
CA SER A 357 7.73 -13.96 9.97
C SER A 357 7.48 -15.38 9.45
N GLY A 358 6.58 -15.55 8.48
CA GLY A 358 6.34 -16.84 7.84
C GLY A 358 7.57 -17.34 7.06
N PRO A 359 7.91 -18.64 7.13
CA PRO A 359 9.09 -19.21 6.46
C PRO A 359 9.00 -19.22 4.93
N LEU A 360 7.82 -18.96 4.37
CA LEU A 360 7.59 -18.81 2.92
C LEU A 360 7.74 -17.35 2.44
N HIS A 361 8.00 -16.41 3.35
CA HIS A 361 8.24 -15.00 3.05
C HIS A 361 9.67 -14.59 3.42
N GLY A 362 9.89 -13.87 4.53
CA GLY A 362 11.19 -13.23 4.85
C GLY A 362 12.18 -14.06 5.68
N GLY A 363 11.85 -15.29 6.05
CA GLY A 363 12.71 -16.16 6.88
C GLY A 363 13.89 -16.83 6.14
N ALA A 364 14.26 -16.35 4.95
CA ALA A 364 15.16 -17.03 4.02
C ALA A 364 16.66 -16.66 4.08
N PRO A 365 17.10 -15.42 4.41
CA PRO A 365 18.50 -15.05 4.15
C PRO A 365 19.51 -15.78 5.03
N SER A 366 19.16 -16.15 6.26
CA SER A 366 20.05 -16.97 7.11
C SER A 366 20.33 -18.35 6.50
N ARG A 367 19.35 -18.93 5.80
CA ARG A 367 19.47 -20.26 5.19
C ARG A 367 20.39 -20.30 3.98
N ALA A 368 20.61 -19.16 3.31
CA ALA A 368 21.58 -19.07 2.23
C ALA A 368 23.01 -19.20 2.77
N LEU A 369 23.31 -18.60 3.93
CA LEU A 369 24.61 -18.80 4.59
C LEU A 369 24.74 -20.20 5.21
N ASP A 370 23.67 -20.76 5.77
CA ASP A 370 23.70 -22.14 6.26
C ASP A 370 24.06 -23.15 5.15
N MET A 371 23.63 -22.87 3.90
CA MET A 371 24.05 -23.63 2.73
C MET A 371 25.56 -23.47 2.45
N LEU A 372 26.08 -22.24 2.48
CA LEU A 372 27.51 -22.00 2.29
C LEU A 372 28.35 -22.74 3.35
N ASP A 373 27.93 -22.69 4.61
CA ASP A 373 28.58 -23.40 5.71
C ASP A 373 28.54 -24.93 5.51
N ALA A 374 27.38 -25.46 5.11
CA ALA A 374 27.20 -26.90 4.91
C ALA A 374 28.06 -27.42 3.74
N ILE A 375 28.30 -26.60 2.71
CA ILE A 375 29.21 -26.93 1.62
C ILE A 375 30.66 -26.86 2.10
N GLY A 376 31.03 -25.79 2.80
CA GLY A 376 32.32 -25.57 3.45
C GLY A 376 33.50 -25.33 2.50
N LYS A 377 33.62 -26.07 1.39
CA LYS A 377 34.72 -25.95 0.41
C LYS A 377 34.23 -26.00 -1.04
N PRO A 378 34.91 -25.31 -1.98
CA PRO A 378 34.55 -25.30 -3.40
C PRO A 378 34.34 -26.69 -4.02
N GLU A 379 35.21 -27.65 -3.72
CA GLU A 379 35.12 -29.03 -4.22
C GLU A 379 33.88 -29.82 -3.74
N ASN A 380 33.24 -29.40 -2.64
CA ASN A 380 32.04 -30.06 -2.10
C ASN A 380 30.74 -29.53 -2.73
N ALA A 381 30.80 -28.44 -3.48
CA ALA A 381 29.64 -27.70 -3.95
C ALA A 381 28.74 -28.55 -4.87
N GLU A 382 29.30 -29.13 -5.93
CA GLU A 382 28.53 -29.91 -6.89
C GLU A 382 27.87 -31.15 -6.26
N PRO A 383 28.59 -32.03 -5.52
CA PRO A 383 27.98 -33.17 -4.85
C PRO A 383 26.84 -32.77 -3.90
N TRP A 384 27.02 -31.69 -3.14
CA TRP A 384 26.01 -31.20 -2.19
C TRP A 384 24.74 -30.71 -2.90
N VAL A 385 24.89 -29.94 -3.99
CA VAL A 385 23.74 -29.40 -4.74
C VAL A 385 22.97 -30.53 -5.43
N ARG A 386 23.67 -31.50 -6.03
CA ARG A 386 23.03 -32.67 -6.66
C ARG A 386 22.23 -33.46 -5.64
N ASP A 387 22.82 -33.80 -4.50
CA ASP A 387 22.14 -34.51 -3.40
C ASP A 387 20.87 -33.78 -2.96
N ALA A 388 20.96 -32.46 -2.74
CA ALA A 388 19.82 -31.67 -2.31
C ALA A 388 18.67 -31.71 -3.33
N VAL A 389 18.97 -31.57 -4.62
CA VAL A 389 17.97 -31.58 -5.70
C VAL A 389 17.35 -32.97 -5.89
N GLU A 390 18.14 -34.04 -5.83
CA GLU A 390 17.68 -35.43 -5.99
C GLU A 390 16.75 -35.85 -4.86
N HIS A 391 16.99 -35.37 -3.63
CA HIS A 391 16.10 -35.58 -2.48
C HIS A 391 14.93 -34.58 -2.41
N GLY A 392 14.70 -33.79 -3.46
CA GLY A 392 13.57 -32.86 -3.55
C GLY A 392 13.67 -31.64 -2.63
N LYS A 393 14.85 -31.35 -2.08
CA LYS A 393 15.09 -30.12 -1.30
C LYS A 393 15.14 -28.91 -2.25
N ARG A 394 14.73 -27.75 -1.75
CA ARG A 394 14.90 -26.47 -2.45
C ARG A 394 16.25 -25.88 -2.11
N ILE A 395 16.96 -25.36 -3.12
CA ILE A 395 18.20 -24.62 -2.89
C ILE A 395 17.84 -23.20 -2.47
N MET A 396 18.05 -22.87 -1.19
CA MET A 396 17.72 -21.57 -0.63
C MET A 396 18.60 -20.48 -1.28
N GLY A 397 18.00 -19.34 -1.61
CA GLY A 397 18.69 -18.27 -2.36
C GLY A 397 18.63 -18.42 -3.89
N PHE A 398 18.00 -19.48 -4.43
CA PHE A 398 17.87 -19.71 -5.88
C PHE A 398 16.42 -19.86 -6.32
N GLY A 399 16.11 -19.29 -7.48
CA GLY A 399 14.76 -19.20 -8.05
C GLY A 399 13.91 -18.09 -7.43
N HIS A 400 12.93 -17.62 -8.19
CA HIS A 400 12.05 -16.53 -7.78
C HIS A 400 10.61 -16.74 -8.31
N ARG A 401 9.61 -16.30 -7.53
CA ARG A 401 8.19 -16.40 -7.93
C ARG A 401 7.90 -15.49 -9.12
N VAL A 402 8.34 -14.24 -9.02
CA VAL A 402 8.17 -13.16 -10.03
C VAL A 402 9.24 -13.22 -11.12
N TYR A 403 10.53 -13.04 -10.80
CA TYR A 403 11.61 -13.08 -11.80
C TYR A 403 11.74 -14.44 -12.49
N LYS A 404 11.80 -14.40 -13.82
CA LYS A 404 12.24 -15.53 -14.67
C LYS A 404 13.64 -15.30 -15.24
N THR A 405 14.11 -14.07 -15.23
CA THR A 405 15.50 -13.69 -15.48
C THR A 405 16.31 -13.66 -14.19
N GLU A 406 17.58 -13.29 -14.28
CA GLU A 406 18.39 -12.93 -13.11
C GLU A 406 17.70 -11.81 -12.31
N ASP A 407 17.75 -11.90 -10.98
CA ASP A 407 17.19 -10.89 -10.08
C ASP A 407 18.11 -9.65 -10.08
N PRO A 408 17.61 -8.46 -10.50
CA PRO A 408 18.43 -7.26 -10.58
C PRO A 408 19.04 -6.85 -9.23
N ARG A 409 18.39 -7.20 -8.12
CA ARG A 409 18.90 -6.93 -6.76
C ARG A 409 20.05 -7.86 -6.42
N SER A 410 19.93 -9.13 -6.77
CA SER A 410 21.00 -10.12 -6.54
C SER A 410 22.27 -9.71 -7.30
N ARG A 411 22.12 -9.31 -8.57
CA ARG A 411 23.23 -8.77 -9.38
C ARG A 411 23.87 -7.54 -8.75
N MET A 412 23.08 -6.57 -8.29
CA MET A 412 23.60 -5.38 -7.61
C MET A 412 24.35 -5.77 -6.32
N LEU A 413 23.77 -6.63 -5.48
CA LEU A 413 24.38 -7.06 -4.22
C LEU A 413 25.64 -7.91 -4.43
N LYS A 414 25.74 -8.66 -5.52
CA LYS A 414 26.98 -9.30 -5.95
C LYS A 414 28.08 -8.26 -6.17
N GLY A 415 27.80 -7.20 -6.91
CA GLY A 415 28.72 -6.08 -7.11
C GLY A 415 29.09 -5.37 -5.81
N VAL A 416 28.17 -5.28 -4.85
CA VAL A 416 28.45 -4.77 -3.49
C VAL A 416 29.40 -5.72 -2.75
N ALA A 417 29.12 -7.01 -2.74
CA ALA A 417 29.95 -8.02 -2.08
C ALA A 417 31.38 -8.03 -2.66
N GLN A 418 31.53 -7.93 -3.97
CA GLN A 418 32.83 -7.81 -4.65
C GLN A 418 33.64 -6.60 -4.18
N ARG A 419 32.99 -5.44 -3.95
CA ARG A 419 33.69 -4.25 -3.41
C ARG A 419 34.15 -4.45 -1.97
N LEU A 420 33.37 -5.16 -1.16
CA LEU A 420 33.76 -5.51 0.21
C LEU A 420 34.89 -6.56 0.24
N GLY A 421 34.96 -7.43 -0.76
CA GLY A 421 36.06 -8.37 -1.01
C GLY A 421 36.24 -9.48 0.04
N GLY A 422 37.22 -10.35 -0.16
CA GLY A 422 37.64 -11.41 0.78
C GLY A 422 37.12 -12.82 0.44
N GLU A 423 37.74 -13.83 1.06
CA GLU A 423 37.59 -15.25 0.68
C GLU A 423 36.14 -15.75 0.67
N ASN A 424 35.30 -15.32 1.62
CA ASN A 424 33.88 -15.69 1.66
C ASN A 424 33.09 -15.21 0.43
N VAL A 425 33.50 -14.10 -0.19
CA VAL A 425 32.85 -13.57 -1.41
C VAL A 425 33.22 -14.43 -2.60
N GLU A 426 34.51 -14.72 -2.79
CA GLU A 426 35.00 -15.61 -3.86
C GLU A 426 34.36 -17.00 -3.76
N PHE A 427 34.24 -17.51 -2.53
CA PHE A 427 33.55 -18.75 -2.26
C PHE A 427 32.07 -18.69 -2.67
N ALA A 428 31.33 -17.64 -2.26
CA ALA A 428 29.93 -17.48 -2.63
C ALA A 428 29.73 -17.41 -4.17
N GLU A 429 30.63 -16.76 -4.91
CA GLU A 429 30.57 -16.70 -6.37
C GLU A 429 30.80 -18.07 -7.01
N HIS A 430 31.75 -18.85 -6.49
CA HIS A 430 31.97 -20.23 -6.94
C HIS A 430 30.74 -21.10 -6.68
N ILE A 431 30.11 -20.97 -5.50
CA ILE A 431 28.87 -21.68 -5.17
C ILE A 431 27.73 -21.26 -6.09
N GLU A 432 27.54 -19.96 -6.34
CA GLU A 432 26.51 -19.48 -7.26
C GLU A 432 26.64 -20.13 -8.64
N LYS A 433 27.84 -20.08 -9.22
CA LYS A 433 28.11 -20.66 -10.53
C LYS A 433 27.79 -22.16 -10.55
N THR A 434 28.29 -22.89 -9.55
CA THR A 434 28.09 -24.34 -9.44
C THR A 434 26.60 -24.69 -9.30
N VAL A 435 25.86 -23.95 -8.48
CA VAL A 435 24.42 -24.17 -8.30
C VAL A 435 23.66 -23.93 -9.60
N VAL A 436 23.95 -22.84 -10.32
CA VAL A 436 23.30 -22.52 -11.61
C VAL A 436 23.58 -23.61 -12.64
N ASP A 437 24.83 -24.05 -12.77
CA ASP A 437 25.23 -25.09 -13.73
C ASP A 437 24.53 -26.43 -13.44
N VAL A 438 24.53 -26.87 -12.17
CA VAL A 438 23.87 -28.11 -11.75
C VAL A 438 22.34 -28.04 -11.91
N LEU A 439 21.72 -26.90 -11.58
CA LEU A 439 20.27 -26.73 -11.75
C LEU A 439 19.87 -26.71 -13.23
N ALA A 440 20.69 -26.13 -14.11
CA ALA A 440 20.45 -26.13 -15.55
C ALA A 440 20.49 -27.56 -16.12
N GLU A 441 21.38 -28.42 -15.62
CA GLU A 441 21.47 -29.83 -15.99
C GLU A 441 20.29 -30.65 -15.45
N LEU A 442 20.00 -30.55 -14.15
CA LEU A 442 19.00 -31.39 -13.47
C LEU A 442 17.56 -30.94 -13.71
N LYS A 443 17.34 -29.67 -14.07
CA LYS A 443 16.02 -29.07 -14.28
C LYS A 443 15.99 -28.26 -15.59
N PRO A 444 16.24 -28.89 -16.76
CA PRO A 444 16.31 -28.17 -18.03
C PRO A 444 15.01 -27.40 -18.31
N GLY A 445 15.16 -26.18 -18.83
CA GLY A 445 14.03 -25.28 -19.09
C GLY A 445 13.54 -24.48 -17.88
N ARG A 446 14.05 -24.74 -16.65
CA ARG A 446 13.78 -23.90 -15.49
C ARG A 446 14.89 -22.87 -15.31
N GLN A 447 14.55 -21.59 -15.45
CA GLN A 447 15.46 -20.48 -15.18
C GLN A 447 15.56 -20.24 -13.66
N LEU A 448 16.56 -20.87 -13.02
CA LEU A 448 16.77 -20.83 -11.56
C LEU A 448 18.08 -20.10 -11.24
N TYR A 449 18.01 -18.78 -11.15
CA TYR A 449 19.14 -17.92 -10.81
C TYR A 449 19.15 -17.56 -9.32
N ALA A 450 20.28 -17.04 -8.83
CA ALA A 450 20.34 -16.44 -7.51
C ALA A 450 19.29 -15.32 -7.38
N ASN A 451 18.61 -15.30 -6.23
CA ASN A 451 17.72 -14.22 -5.86
C ASN A 451 18.41 -13.29 -4.85
N VAL A 452 17.73 -12.20 -4.47
CA VAL A 452 18.26 -11.21 -3.52
C VAL A 452 18.83 -11.81 -2.22
N GLU A 453 18.23 -12.90 -1.71
CA GLU A 453 18.58 -13.47 -0.41
C GLU A 453 20.01 -14.04 -0.36
N PHE A 454 20.52 -14.53 -1.49
CA PHE A 454 21.84 -15.16 -1.56
C PHE A 454 22.95 -14.14 -1.25
N TYR A 455 23.05 -13.07 -2.05
CA TYR A 455 24.05 -12.03 -1.83
C TYR A 455 23.70 -11.08 -0.67
N ALA A 456 22.43 -10.97 -0.27
CA ALA A 456 22.06 -10.24 0.94
C ALA A 456 22.74 -10.83 2.18
N GLY A 457 22.73 -12.16 2.33
CA GLY A 457 23.42 -12.84 3.43
C GLY A 457 24.91 -12.55 3.46
N VAL A 458 25.57 -12.63 2.30
CA VAL A 458 27.01 -12.35 2.16
C VAL A 458 27.34 -10.89 2.50
N VAL A 459 26.55 -9.94 1.99
CA VAL A 459 26.76 -8.50 2.25
C VAL A 459 26.57 -8.18 3.73
N MET A 460 25.51 -8.71 4.36
CA MET A 460 25.23 -8.43 5.77
C MET A 460 26.28 -9.06 6.70
N ASP A 461 26.71 -10.29 6.44
CA ASP A 461 27.80 -10.95 7.18
C ASP A 461 29.09 -10.12 7.12
N LYS A 462 29.45 -9.65 5.91
CA LYS A 462 30.62 -8.81 5.70
C LYS A 462 30.53 -7.43 6.35
N ALA A 463 29.32 -6.89 6.48
CA ALA A 463 29.06 -5.65 7.21
C ALA A 463 29.03 -5.84 8.74
N GLY A 464 29.28 -7.06 9.25
CA GLY A 464 29.31 -7.36 10.67
C GLY A 464 27.93 -7.60 11.30
N LEU A 465 26.88 -7.76 10.49
CA LEU A 465 25.56 -8.10 11.00
C LEU A 465 25.50 -9.59 11.36
N PRO A 466 25.11 -9.94 12.60
CA PRO A 466 24.86 -11.33 12.98
C PRO A 466 23.62 -11.88 12.27
N ARG A 467 23.60 -13.18 11.99
CA ARG A 467 22.53 -13.85 11.22
C ARG A 467 21.12 -13.63 11.77
N ASP A 468 20.98 -13.56 13.10
CA ASP A 468 19.72 -13.26 13.78
C ASP A 468 19.11 -11.91 13.36
N LEU A 469 19.93 -10.99 12.86
CA LEU A 469 19.52 -9.65 12.42
C LEU A 469 19.22 -9.55 10.93
N PHE A 470 19.37 -10.60 10.14
CA PHE A 470 19.12 -10.54 8.69
C PHE A 470 17.66 -10.23 8.36
N THR A 471 16.73 -11.03 8.88
CA THR A 471 15.30 -10.78 8.68
C THR A 471 14.83 -9.50 9.38
N PRO A 472 15.28 -9.14 10.60
CA PRO A 472 15.03 -7.82 11.18
C PRO A 472 15.54 -6.65 10.32
N THR A 473 16.71 -6.77 9.69
CA THR A 473 17.23 -5.73 8.79
C THR A 473 16.30 -5.58 7.59
N PHE A 474 15.81 -6.69 7.02
CA PHE A 474 14.78 -6.66 5.98
C PHE A 474 13.47 -6.00 6.46
N ALA A 475 13.03 -6.28 7.68
CA ALA A 475 11.85 -5.63 8.26
C ALA A 475 12.06 -4.11 8.43
N SER A 476 13.28 -3.70 8.79
CA SER A 476 13.64 -2.28 8.96
C SER A 476 13.61 -1.47 7.67
N SER A 477 13.80 -2.11 6.50
CA SER A 477 13.59 -1.47 5.20
C SER A 477 12.14 -1.60 4.76
N ARG A 478 11.56 -2.81 4.84
CA ARG A 478 10.23 -3.11 4.33
C ARG A 478 9.13 -2.34 5.03
N VAL A 479 9.31 -1.93 6.29
CA VAL A 479 8.33 -1.08 6.97
C VAL A 479 8.07 0.23 6.22
N ILE A 480 9.08 0.79 5.53
CA ILE A 480 8.93 2.01 4.74
C ILE A 480 7.97 1.78 3.55
N GLY A 481 8.08 0.62 2.88
CA GLY A 481 7.14 0.22 1.83
C GLY A 481 5.75 -0.09 2.39
N TRP A 482 5.67 -0.82 3.50
CA TRP A 482 4.38 -1.12 4.15
C TRP A 482 3.62 0.16 4.49
N THR A 483 4.25 1.12 5.15
CA THR A 483 3.61 2.37 5.53
C THR A 483 3.28 3.24 4.33
N ALA A 484 4.09 3.24 3.26
CA ALA A 484 3.72 3.90 2.00
C ALA A 484 2.43 3.31 1.41
N HIS A 485 2.29 1.98 1.41
CA HIS A 485 1.06 1.31 0.98
C HIS A 485 -0.12 1.48 1.95
N ILE A 486 0.12 1.60 3.26
CA ILE A 486 -0.93 1.95 4.25
C ILE A 486 -1.47 3.35 3.95
N LEU A 487 -0.57 4.33 3.71
CA LEU A 487 -0.96 5.69 3.36
C LEU A 487 -1.75 5.74 2.05
N GLU A 488 -1.32 4.99 1.02
CA GLU A 488 -2.04 4.89 -0.25
C GLU A 488 -3.41 4.21 -0.09
N GLN A 489 -3.48 3.10 0.66
CA GLN A 489 -4.73 2.39 0.93
C GLN A 489 -5.73 3.26 1.71
N ALA A 490 -5.26 4.05 2.67
CA ALA A 490 -6.13 4.93 3.46
C ALA A 490 -6.64 6.14 2.64
N ALA A 491 -5.88 6.60 1.64
CA ALA A 491 -6.25 7.74 0.81
C ALA A 491 -7.42 7.44 -0.15
N ASP A 492 -7.53 6.20 -0.63
CA ASP A 492 -8.66 5.71 -1.43
C ASP A 492 -9.16 4.37 -0.87
N ASN A 493 -9.79 4.44 0.31
CA ASN A 493 -10.06 3.25 1.09
C ASN A 493 -11.31 2.48 0.63
N ARG A 494 -11.14 1.17 0.43
CA ARG A 494 -12.23 0.21 0.21
C ARG A 494 -11.97 -1.07 0.98
N LEU A 495 -12.97 -1.52 1.75
CA LEU A 495 -12.90 -2.75 2.54
C LEU A 495 -12.58 -3.96 1.65
N ILE A 496 -11.47 -4.64 1.96
CA ILE A 496 -11.08 -5.89 1.27
C ILE A 496 -11.80 -7.06 1.95
N ARG A 497 -12.87 -7.54 1.31
CA ARG A 497 -13.73 -8.60 1.85
C ARG A 497 -14.09 -9.63 0.77
N PRO A 498 -13.20 -10.59 0.46
CA PRO A 498 -13.49 -11.65 -0.49
C PRO A 498 -14.51 -12.65 0.07
N SER A 499 -15.16 -13.39 -0.83
CA SER A 499 -15.97 -14.56 -0.51
C SER A 499 -15.15 -15.85 -0.63
N ALA A 500 -15.62 -16.94 -0.03
CA ALA A 500 -15.06 -18.27 -0.22
C ALA A 500 -16.16 -19.23 -0.70
N HIS A 501 -15.79 -20.21 -1.53
CA HIS A 501 -16.69 -21.31 -1.88
C HIS A 501 -16.79 -22.29 -0.72
N TYR A 502 -17.98 -22.42 -0.13
CA TYR A 502 -18.24 -23.41 0.90
C TYR A 502 -18.23 -24.83 0.29
N ALA A 503 -17.28 -25.67 0.71
CA ALA A 503 -17.10 -27.04 0.20
C ALA A 503 -17.48 -28.12 1.24
N GLY A 504 -18.25 -27.76 2.26
CA GLY A 504 -18.77 -28.70 3.26
C GLY A 504 -20.11 -29.34 2.84
N PRO A 505 -20.75 -30.12 3.73
CA PRO A 505 -22.05 -30.73 3.47
C PRO A 505 -23.13 -29.69 3.09
N PRO A 506 -24.02 -29.97 2.12
CA PRO A 506 -25.00 -28.99 1.65
C PRO A 506 -25.88 -28.44 2.79
N PRO A 507 -25.93 -27.11 3.03
CA PRO A 507 -26.78 -26.53 4.06
C PRO A 507 -28.22 -26.28 3.56
N PRO A 508 -29.21 -26.21 4.47
CA PRO A 508 -29.12 -26.55 5.89
C PRO A 508 -29.20 -28.07 6.12
N GLN A 509 -28.57 -28.55 7.19
CA GLN A 509 -28.74 -29.90 7.73
C GLN A 509 -29.56 -29.83 9.03
N PRO A 510 -30.39 -30.85 9.36
CA PRO A 510 -31.10 -30.88 10.63
C PRO A 510 -30.12 -31.01 11.81
N VAL A 511 -30.34 -30.24 12.87
CA VAL A 511 -29.58 -30.36 14.12
C VAL A 511 -30.17 -31.54 14.91
N PRO A 512 -29.38 -32.55 15.31
CA PRO A 512 -29.88 -33.64 16.15
C PRO A 512 -30.35 -33.14 17.52
N ASP A 513 -31.38 -33.77 18.08
CA ASP A 513 -31.77 -33.53 19.47
C ASP A 513 -30.63 -33.94 20.44
N PRO A 514 -30.42 -33.22 21.55
CA PRO A 514 -29.41 -33.59 22.55
C PRO A 514 -29.77 -34.93 23.22
N GLU A 515 -28.74 -35.75 23.48
CA GLU A 515 -28.84 -37.05 24.17
C GLU A 515 -29.22 -36.94 25.66
#